data_AF-G0MVG0-F1
#
_entry.id   AF-G0MVG0-F1
#
_cell.length_a   1.000
_cell.length_b   1.000
_cell.length_c   1.000
_cell.angle_alpha   90.00
_cell.angle_beta   90.00
_cell.angle_gamma   90.00
#
_symmetry.space_group_name_H-M   'P 1'
#
loop_
_entity.id
_entity.type
_entity.pdbx_description
1 polymer ?
#
loop_
_entity_poly.entity_id
_entity_poly.type
_entity_poly.pdbx_seq_one_letter_code
_entity_poly.pdbx_strand_id
1 'polypeptide(L)'
;MESRKRGADESIDKEEEHKKFKEIKELCKTLAAYGCRQGERADMQDTHIMNSTFPLGDEKSFLSRSSFFAIFDGHAGPRASEHCQKQMGITVKEKLSKFSDFSSLTKALKLIFTESYKTVDDGFLALAKKNKPLWKDGTTATTMIILNNVIYVANIGDSKAVVARKKEDGSFAPVCLTVDHNPMAHDERMRIQKAGAFVKDGRINGVIEVSRSIGDLPFKSLGIVCTPDLKKLTLTENDL
;
A
#
# COMPACT_ATOMS: atom_id res chain seq x y z
N MET A 1 62.77 -42.66 -18.34
CA MET A 1 61.68 -43.10 -17.46
C MET A 1 61.22 -41.90 -16.66
N GLU A 2 60.22 -41.20 -17.18
CA GLU A 2 59.56 -40.08 -16.49
C GLU A 2 58.41 -40.61 -15.64
N SER A 3 58.29 -40.12 -14.41
CA SER A 3 57.10 -40.27 -13.58
C SER A 3 56.66 -38.91 -13.02
N ARG A 4 55.38 -38.64 -13.28
CA ARG A 4 54.54 -37.46 -12.98
C ARG A 4 54.46 -37.05 -11.50
N LYS A 5 54.08 -35.78 -11.28
CA LYS A 5 52.87 -35.28 -10.56
C LYS A 5 52.91 -33.74 -10.59
N ARG A 6 52.14 -33.02 -11.44
CA ARG A 6 50.69 -32.68 -11.37
C ARG A 6 50.22 -32.31 -9.97
N GLY A 7 50.01 -31.02 -9.71
CA GLY A 7 49.37 -30.58 -8.47
C GLY A 7 49.37 -29.07 -8.16
N ALA A 8 49.37 -28.16 -9.15
CA ALA A 8 49.37 -26.72 -8.83
C ALA A 8 48.45 -25.85 -9.72
N ASP A 9 47.75 -26.41 -10.71
CA ASP A 9 47.08 -25.59 -11.75
C ASP A 9 45.54 -25.60 -11.67
N GLU A 10 44.93 -26.33 -10.72
CA GLU A 10 43.46 -26.41 -10.59
C GLU A 10 42.87 -25.54 -9.46
N SER A 11 43.72 -24.84 -8.70
CA SER A 11 43.28 -24.02 -7.56
C SER A 11 43.08 -22.54 -7.91
N ILE A 12 43.65 -22.06 -9.01
CA ILE A 12 43.56 -20.64 -9.40
C ILE A 12 42.27 -20.38 -10.21
N ASP A 13 41.82 -21.34 -11.02
CA ASP A 13 40.58 -21.22 -11.81
C ASP A 13 39.29 -21.27 -10.96
N LYS A 14 39.33 -21.89 -9.77
CA LYS A 14 38.13 -21.99 -8.89
C LYS A 14 37.89 -20.74 -8.03
N GLU A 15 38.93 -19.93 -7.80
CA GLU A 15 38.78 -18.64 -7.11
C GLU A 15 38.30 -17.52 -8.05
N GLU A 16 38.61 -17.60 -9.36
CA GLU A 16 38.09 -16.65 -10.34
C GLU A 16 36.61 -16.90 -10.71
N GLU A 17 36.13 -18.15 -10.72
CA GLU A 17 34.70 -18.43 -10.96
C GLU A 17 33.77 -18.00 -9.81
N HIS A 18 34.29 -17.82 -8.58
CA HIS A 18 33.49 -17.39 -7.42
C HIS A 18 33.37 -15.87 -7.25
N LYS A 19 34.06 -15.08 -8.07
CA LYS A 19 33.83 -13.63 -8.19
C LYS A 19 32.95 -13.30 -9.39
N LYS A 20 31.84 -14.02 -9.57
CA LYS A 20 30.66 -13.40 -10.16
C LYS A 20 30.20 -12.33 -9.18
N PHE A 21 30.68 -11.11 -9.39
CA PHE A 21 30.01 -9.91 -8.90
C PHE A 21 28.52 -10.11 -9.20
N LYS A 22 27.70 -10.37 -8.16
CA LYS A 22 26.28 -10.11 -8.25
C LYS A 22 26.21 -8.64 -8.58
N GLU A 23 26.06 -8.28 -9.86
CA GLU A 23 25.63 -6.95 -10.24
C GLU A 23 24.38 -6.71 -9.40
N ILE A 24 24.49 -5.80 -8.43
CA ILE A 24 23.34 -5.31 -7.69
C ILE A 24 22.52 -4.61 -8.75
N LYS A 25 21.51 -5.32 -9.27
CA LYS A 25 20.62 -4.77 -10.28
C LYS A 25 19.85 -3.64 -9.61
N GLU A 26 20.29 -2.41 -9.87
CA GLU A 26 19.66 -1.23 -9.32
C GLU A 26 18.18 -1.21 -9.74
N LEU A 27 17.30 -0.94 -8.77
CA LEU A 27 15.87 -0.86 -9.06
C LEU A 27 15.61 0.29 -10.04
N CYS A 28 14.89 0.01 -11.12
CA CYS A 28 14.42 1.04 -12.02
C CYS A 28 13.59 2.05 -11.23
N LYS A 29 14.05 3.30 -11.21
CA LYS A 29 13.36 4.40 -10.54
C LYS A 29 12.04 4.70 -11.24
N THR A 30 10.95 4.74 -10.48
CA THR A 30 9.67 5.24 -11.00
C THR A 30 9.67 6.76 -10.94
N LEU A 31 9.54 7.41 -12.11
CA LEU A 31 9.31 8.85 -12.14
C LEU A 31 7.95 9.13 -11.49
N ALA A 32 7.95 9.97 -10.46
CA ALA A 32 6.74 10.33 -9.73
C ALA A 32 6.79 11.80 -9.36
N ALA A 33 5.61 12.41 -9.32
CA ALA A 33 5.39 13.75 -8.83
C ALA A 33 4.11 13.73 -7.99
N TYR A 34 3.99 14.66 -7.05
CA TYR A 34 2.77 14.89 -6.29
C TYR A 34 2.50 16.39 -6.18
N GLY A 35 1.24 16.73 -5.97
CA GLY A 35 0.80 18.06 -5.61
C GLY A 35 -0.25 17.94 -4.51
N CYS A 36 -0.18 18.82 -3.52
CA CYS A 36 -1.14 18.88 -2.43
C CYS A 36 -1.51 20.34 -2.16
N ARG A 37 -2.79 20.60 -1.90
CA ARG A 37 -3.30 21.94 -1.62
C ARG A 37 -4.45 21.84 -0.63
N GLN A 38 -4.43 22.69 0.40
CA GLN A 38 -5.51 22.79 1.39
C GLN A 38 -6.87 23.18 0.77
N GLY A 39 -6.84 23.99 -0.30
CA GLY A 39 -8.04 24.48 -0.96
C GLY A 39 -8.78 25.49 -0.08
N GLU A 40 -10.10 25.37 0.00
CA GLU A 40 -11.00 26.24 0.76
C GLU A 40 -11.25 25.75 2.20
N ARG A 41 -10.68 24.60 2.59
CA ARG A 41 -10.83 24.05 3.93
C ARG A 41 -10.02 24.89 4.93
N ALA A 42 -10.47 24.91 6.18
CA ALA A 42 -9.76 25.61 7.27
C ALA A 42 -8.40 24.96 7.58
N ASP A 43 -8.32 23.63 7.48
CA ASP A 43 -7.14 22.84 7.79
C ASP A 43 -6.81 21.88 6.63
N MET A 44 -5.53 21.57 6.45
CA MET A 44 -5.06 20.51 5.57
C MET A 44 -4.93 19.19 6.36
N GLN A 45 -5.80 18.23 6.08
CA GLN A 45 -5.81 16.93 6.77
C GLN A 45 -5.28 15.79 5.90
N ASP A 46 -5.07 16.02 4.59
CA ASP A 46 -4.51 15.00 3.70
C ASP A 46 -3.01 14.84 3.90
N THR A 47 -2.54 13.60 3.81
CA THR A 47 -1.11 13.27 3.76
C THR A 47 -0.85 12.23 2.67
N HIS A 48 0.42 12.01 2.35
CA HIS A 48 0.83 11.07 1.31
C HIS A 48 2.20 10.46 1.60
N ILE A 49 2.49 9.34 0.92
CA ILE A 49 3.82 8.73 0.84
C ILE A 49 4.22 8.69 -0.64
N MET A 50 5.44 9.13 -0.97
CA MET A 50 6.00 9.04 -2.31
C MET A 50 7.40 8.42 -2.26
N ASN A 51 7.47 7.09 -2.41
CA ASN A 51 8.73 6.36 -2.47
C ASN A 51 8.91 5.77 -3.88
N SER A 52 9.50 6.57 -4.78
CA SER A 52 9.85 6.16 -6.15
C SER A 52 10.80 4.96 -6.22
N THR A 53 11.58 4.74 -5.17
CA THR A 53 12.39 3.54 -4.97
C THR A 53 12.08 3.00 -3.57
N PHE A 54 11.52 1.80 -3.50
CA PHE A 54 11.09 1.16 -2.26
C PHE A 54 11.87 -0.15 -2.06
N PRO A 55 13.12 -0.09 -1.57
CA PRO A 55 13.97 -1.27 -1.48
C PRO A 55 13.43 -2.24 -0.40
N LEU A 56 13.31 -3.51 -0.76
CA LEU A 56 12.83 -4.61 0.09
C LEU A 56 13.96 -5.53 0.59
N GLY A 57 15.20 -5.02 0.52
CA GLY A 57 16.44 -5.74 0.85
C GLY A 57 17.29 -6.07 -0.39
N ASP A 58 18.60 -6.17 -0.19
CA ASP A 58 19.59 -6.30 -1.28
C ASP A 58 19.55 -7.67 -1.98
N GLU A 59 18.95 -8.68 -1.35
CA GLU A 59 18.85 -10.04 -1.90
C GLU A 59 17.66 -10.27 -2.84
N LYS A 60 16.87 -9.24 -3.15
CA LYS A 60 15.65 -9.39 -3.98
C LYS A 60 15.95 -9.27 -5.48
N SER A 61 16.83 -10.12 -6.01
CA SER A 61 17.23 -10.11 -7.43
C SER A 61 16.07 -10.33 -8.42
N PHE A 62 14.93 -10.84 -7.94
CA PHE A 62 13.69 -11.00 -8.70
C PHE A 62 12.90 -9.69 -8.92
N LEU A 63 13.33 -8.58 -8.29
CA LEU A 63 12.73 -7.26 -8.47
C LEU A 63 13.63 -6.39 -9.34
N SER A 64 13.11 -5.94 -10.49
CA SER A 64 13.70 -4.89 -11.30
C SER A 64 13.12 -3.51 -11.00
N ARG A 65 11.95 -3.44 -10.35
CA ARG A 65 11.29 -2.20 -9.93
C ARG A 65 10.56 -2.47 -8.63
N SER A 66 10.68 -1.54 -7.68
CA SER A 66 9.88 -1.51 -6.46
C SER A 66 9.63 -0.06 -6.08
N SER A 67 8.36 0.33 -6.00
CA SER A 67 7.95 1.68 -5.61
C SER A 67 6.70 1.62 -4.75
N PHE A 68 6.57 2.52 -3.78
CA PHE A 68 5.44 2.55 -2.86
C PHE A 68 4.88 3.96 -2.75
N PHE A 69 3.58 4.09 -2.95
CA PHE A 69 2.87 5.35 -2.88
C PHE A 69 1.63 5.18 -2.01
N ALA A 70 1.20 6.24 -1.36
CA ALA A 70 -0.05 6.23 -0.61
C ALA A 70 -0.64 7.63 -0.54
N ILE A 71 -1.97 7.69 -0.47
CA ILE A 71 -2.72 8.89 -0.11
C ILE A 71 -3.62 8.56 1.08
N PHE A 72 -3.76 9.54 1.96
CA PHE A 72 -4.58 9.45 3.17
C PHE A 72 -5.40 10.74 3.25
N ASP A 73 -6.70 10.64 3.03
CA ASP A 73 -7.65 11.75 3.21
C ASP A 73 -8.10 11.73 4.67
N GLY A 74 -7.72 12.74 5.44
CA GLY A 74 -7.96 12.81 6.87
C GLY A 74 -9.27 13.52 7.21
N HIS A 75 -9.96 13.06 8.24
CA HIS A 75 -11.17 13.69 8.73
C HIS A 75 -11.23 13.74 10.26
N ALA A 76 -11.95 14.74 10.79
CA ALA A 76 -12.02 15.05 12.22
C ALA A 76 -10.65 15.36 12.88
N GLY A 77 -9.66 15.72 12.07
CA GLY A 77 -8.30 16.09 12.45
C GLY A 77 -7.23 15.32 11.66
N PRO A 78 -5.98 15.81 11.61
CA PRO A 78 -4.93 15.24 10.78
C PRO A 78 -4.21 14.04 11.43
N ARG A 79 -4.51 13.69 12.69
CA ARG A 79 -3.64 12.77 13.45
C ARG A 79 -3.65 11.35 12.89
N ALA A 80 -4.79 10.90 12.35
CA ALA A 80 -4.92 9.58 11.75
C ALA A 80 -4.14 9.47 10.43
N SER A 81 -4.26 10.47 9.56
CA SER A 81 -3.53 10.53 8.28
C SER A 81 -2.03 10.72 8.50
N GLU A 82 -1.60 11.55 9.46
CA GLU A 82 -0.19 11.68 9.85
C GLU A 82 0.38 10.38 10.43
N HIS A 83 -0.39 9.65 11.24
CA HIS A 83 0.02 8.35 11.76
C HIS A 83 0.21 7.35 10.62
N CYS A 84 -0.71 7.32 9.66
CA CYS A 84 -0.60 6.47 8.48
C CYS A 84 0.63 6.81 7.63
N GLN A 85 0.90 8.09 7.39
CA GLN A 85 2.09 8.55 6.66
C GLN A 85 3.39 8.04 7.31
N LYS A 86 3.46 8.06 8.66
CA LYS A 86 4.64 7.63 9.40
C LYS A 86 4.82 6.11 9.45
N GLN A 87 3.73 5.35 9.59
CA GLN A 87 3.79 3.92 9.91
C GLN A 87 3.55 3.00 8.71
N MET A 88 2.67 3.36 7.77
CA MET A 88 2.20 2.45 6.73
C MET A 88 3.34 1.90 5.86
N GLY A 89 4.23 2.78 5.39
CA GLY A 89 5.39 2.37 4.57
C GLY A 89 6.34 1.43 5.33
N ILE A 90 6.58 1.69 6.62
CA ILE A 90 7.45 0.87 7.47
C ILE A 90 6.83 -0.52 7.66
N THR A 91 5.57 -0.58 8.09
CA THR A 91 4.86 -1.83 8.35
C THR A 91 4.76 -2.71 7.10
N VAL A 92 4.43 -2.11 5.94
CA VAL A 92 4.36 -2.84 4.66
C VAL A 92 5.75 -3.35 4.25
N LYS A 93 6.79 -2.52 4.37
CA LYS A 93 8.18 -2.91 4.05
C LYS A 93 8.65 -4.08 4.90
N GLU A 94 8.45 -4.03 6.22
CA GLU A 94 8.84 -5.09 7.15
C GLU A 94 8.22 -6.44 6.80
N LYS A 95 6.93 -6.46 6.42
CA LYS A 95 6.25 -7.70 6.02
C LYS A 95 6.72 -8.21 4.65
N LEU A 96 6.89 -7.33 3.67
CA LEU A 96 7.32 -7.70 2.32
C LEU A 96 8.77 -8.21 2.27
N SER A 97 9.65 -7.68 3.13
CA SER A 97 11.07 -8.01 3.11
C SER A 97 11.36 -9.47 3.51
N LYS A 98 10.38 -10.16 4.12
CA LYS A 98 10.46 -11.56 4.56
C LYS A 98 10.44 -12.60 3.43
N PHE A 99 10.09 -12.20 2.21
CA PHE A 99 9.95 -13.13 1.09
C PHE A 99 11.21 -13.17 0.23
N SER A 100 11.67 -14.37 -0.14
CA SER A 100 12.87 -14.58 -0.96
C SER A 100 12.58 -14.82 -2.44
N ASP A 101 11.31 -15.02 -2.82
CA ASP A 101 10.90 -15.22 -4.21
C ASP A 101 9.61 -14.44 -4.55
N PHE A 102 9.43 -14.14 -5.84
CA PHE A 102 8.30 -13.33 -6.32
C PHE A 102 6.96 -14.06 -6.24
N SER A 103 6.93 -15.38 -6.41
CA SER A 103 5.68 -16.16 -6.41
C SER A 103 5.06 -16.18 -5.02
N SER A 104 5.86 -16.47 -4.00
CA SER A 104 5.41 -16.47 -2.60
C SER A 104 5.01 -15.07 -2.15
N LEU A 105 5.80 -14.04 -2.50
CA LEU A 105 5.48 -12.65 -2.20
C LEU A 105 4.11 -12.26 -2.75
N THR A 106 3.88 -12.51 -4.04
CA THR A 106 2.64 -12.08 -4.71
C THR A 106 1.40 -12.82 -4.19
N LYS A 107 1.53 -14.11 -3.83
CA LYS A 107 0.45 -14.87 -3.16
C LYS A 107 0.10 -14.31 -1.78
N ALA A 108 1.08 -13.78 -1.06
CA ALA A 108 0.89 -13.24 0.28
C ALA A 108 0.40 -11.78 0.32
N LEU A 109 0.43 -11.04 -0.80
CA LEU A 109 0.15 -9.59 -0.81
C LEU A 109 -1.19 -9.20 -0.16
N LYS A 110 -2.27 -9.95 -0.42
CA LYS A 110 -3.58 -9.67 0.18
C LYS A 110 -3.52 -9.76 1.71
N LEU A 111 -2.87 -10.79 2.24
CA LEU A 111 -2.69 -10.96 3.67
C LEU A 111 -1.79 -9.86 4.25
N ILE A 112 -0.67 -9.57 3.59
CA ILE A 112 0.28 -8.53 4.00
C ILE A 112 -0.42 -7.18 4.15
N PHE A 113 -1.17 -6.73 3.14
CA PHE A 113 -1.88 -5.46 3.21
C PHE A 113 -2.99 -5.47 4.26
N THR A 114 -3.74 -6.56 4.39
CA THR A 114 -4.77 -6.70 5.43
C THR A 114 -4.17 -6.56 6.82
N GLU A 115 -3.07 -7.25 7.09
CA GLU A 115 -2.39 -7.17 8.38
C GLU A 115 -1.71 -5.82 8.60
N SER A 116 -1.11 -5.21 7.58
CA SER A 116 -0.50 -3.88 7.68
C SER A 116 -1.52 -2.82 8.06
N TYR A 117 -2.67 -2.82 7.38
CA TYR A 117 -3.76 -1.89 7.68
C TYR A 117 -4.26 -2.09 9.12
N LYS A 118 -4.42 -3.34 9.54
CA LYS A 118 -4.79 -3.66 10.92
C LYS A 118 -3.75 -3.19 11.94
N THR A 119 -2.46 -3.44 11.70
CA THR A 119 -1.38 -3.02 12.61
C THR A 119 -1.34 -1.50 12.76
N VAL A 120 -1.46 -0.76 11.66
CA VAL A 120 -1.49 0.72 11.68
C VAL A 120 -2.76 1.23 12.38
N ASP A 121 -3.92 0.62 12.12
CA ASP A 121 -5.18 0.97 12.78
C ASP A 121 -5.13 0.71 14.29
N ASP A 122 -4.71 -0.47 14.72
CA ASP A 122 -4.58 -0.81 16.15
C ASP A 122 -3.59 0.15 16.85
N GLY A 123 -2.49 0.51 16.18
CA GLY A 123 -1.52 1.48 16.65
C GLY A 123 -2.13 2.86 16.89
N PHE A 124 -2.87 3.38 15.90
CA PHE A 124 -3.56 4.65 16.05
C PHE A 124 -4.68 4.62 17.09
N LEU A 125 -5.50 3.57 17.13
CA LEU A 125 -6.57 3.41 18.11
C LEU A 125 -6.03 3.36 19.55
N ALA A 126 -4.86 2.77 19.77
CA ALA A 126 -4.20 2.79 21.07
C ALA A 126 -3.80 4.22 21.49
N LEU A 127 -3.29 5.04 20.55
CA LEU A 127 -2.99 6.45 20.79
C LEU A 127 -4.26 7.26 21.06
N ALA A 128 -5.31 7.06 20.24
CA ALA A 128 -6.58 7.75 20.36
C ALA A 128 -7.25 7.52 21.72
N LYS A 129 -7.18 6.29 22.25
CA LYS A 129 -7.71 5.90 23.57
C LYS A 129 -6.97 6.54 24.75
N LYS A 130 -5.65 6.77 24.61
CA LYS A 130 -4.80 7.31 25.67
C LYS A 130 -4.96 8.81 25.89
N ASN A 131 -5.44 9.54 24.87
CA ASN A 131 -5.57 10.99 24.94
C ASN A 131 -6.91 11.46 25.52
N LYS A 132 -6.94 12.65 26.13
CA LYS A 132 -8.14 13.29 26.68
C LYS A 132 -8.25 14.74 26.15
N PRO A 133 -9.35 15.12 25.48
CA PRO A 133 -10.44 14.26 25.03
C PRO A 133 -9.96 13.14 24.08
N LEU A 134 -10.72 12.06 24.01
CA LEU A 134 -10.43 10.95 23.09
C LEU A 134 -10.33 11.49 21.66
N TRP A 135 -9.32 11.04 20.93
CA TRP A 135 -9.21 11.41 19.51
C TRP A 135 -10.28 10.67 18.71
N LYS A 136 -10.87 11.40 17.77
CA LYS A 136 -11.94 10.90 16.89
C LYS A 136 -11.51 10.89 15.43
N ASP A 137 -10.27 11.32 15.16
CA ASP A 137 -9.70 11.41 13.83
C ASP A 137 -9.80 10.05 13.13
N GLY A 138 -10.07 10.12 11.83
CA GLY A 138 -10.01 8.97 10.94
C GLY A 138 -9.38 9.38 9.62
N THR A 139 -9.09 8.38 8.80
CA THR A 139 -8.56 8.64 7.46
C THR A 139 -8.90 7.50 6.50
N THR A 140 -9.13 7.85 5.25
CA THR A 140 -9.07 6.90 4.14
C THR A 140 -7.63 6.41 3.96
N ALA A 141 -7.43 5.31 3.24
CA ALA A 141 -6.09 4.89 2.88
C ALA A 141 -6.09 4.13 1.55
N THR A 142 -5.57 4.76 0.51
CA THR A 142 -5.25 4.12 -0.75
C THR A 142 -3.73 3.97 -0.85
N THR A 143 -3.24 2.73 -0.74
CA THR A 143 -1.82 2.41 -0.90
C THR A 143 -1.58 1.69 -2.22
N MET A 144 -0.46 1.97 -2.86
CA MET A 144 -0.06 1.40 -4.14
C MET A 144 1.38 0.90 -4.04
N ILE A 145 1.61 -0.35 -4.41
CA ILE A 145 2.95 -0.89 -4.62
C ILE A 145 3.11 -1.33 -6.07
N ILE A 146 4.20 -0.90 -6.69
CA ILE A 146 4.61 -1.32 -8.03
C ILE A 146 5.76 -2.30 -7.84
N LEU A 147 5.59 -3.54 -8.28
CA LEU A 147 6.63 -4.56 -8.28
C LEU A 147 6.83 -5.04 -9.71
N ASN A 148 8.03 -4.85 -10.26
CA ASN A 148 8.31 -5.05 -11.68
C ASN A 148 7.34 -4.24 -12.56
N ASN A 149 6.51 -4.89 -13.36
CA ASN A 149 5.48 -4.27 -14.20
C ASN A 149 4.06 -4.47 -13.64
N VAL A 150 3.91 -4.83 -12.35
CA VAL A 150 2.60 -5.09 -11.75
C VAL A 150 2.30 -4.08 -10.67
N ILE A 151 1.13 -3.45 -10.76
CA ILE A 151 0.57 -2.57 -9.75
C ILE A 151 -0.36 -3.37 -8.84
N TYR A 152 -0.22 -3.16 -7.54
CA TYR A 152 -1.16 -3.62 -6.52
C TYR A 152 -1.66 -2.42 -5.73
N VAL A 153 -2.98 -2.25 -5.67
CA VAL A 153 -3.64 -1.16 -4.96
C VAL A 153 -4.50 -1.74 -3.85
N ALA A 154 -4.23 -1.34 -2.61
CA ALA A 154 -5.06 -1.63 -1.45
C ALA A 154 -5.84 -0.37 -1.06
N ASN A 155 -7.15 -0.48 -0.84
CA ASN A 155 -8.02 0.67 -0.57
C ASN A 155 -8.95 0.45 0.61
N ILE A 156 -9.09 1.49 1.45
CA ILE A 156 -10.23 1.73 2.32
C ILE A 156 -10.68 3.19 2.15
N GLY A 157 -11.98 3.44 2.27
CA GLY A 157 -12.56 4.76 2.02
C GLY A 157 -12.90 4.97 0.55
N ASP A 158 -12.99 6.23 0.15
CA ASP A 158 -13.51 6.73 -1.13
C ASP A 158 -12.46 7.47 -1.98
N SER A 159 -11.21 7.49 -1.53
CA SER A 159 -10.07 7.89 -2.36
C SER A 159 -9.85 6.92 -3.54
N LYS A 160 -9.28 7.44 -4.64
CA LYS A 160 -9.19 6.71 -5.91
C LYS A 160 -7.76 6.56 -6.42
N ALA A 161 -7.49 5.39 -7.00
CA ALA A 161 -6.36 5.15 -7.89
C ALA A 161 -6.86 4.66 -9.25
N VAL A 162 -6.30 5.24 -10.31
CA VAL A 162 -6.65 4.99 -11.70
C VAL A 162 -5.38 4.88 -12.56
N VAL A 163 -5.42 4.02 -13.57
CA VAL A 163 -4.40 3.96 -14.63
C VAL A 163 -5.02 4.49 -15.92
N ALA A 164 -4.29 5.34 -16.64
CA ALA A 164 -4.75 5.85 -17.93
C ALA A 164 -4.32 4.87 -19.03
N ARG A 165 -5.29 4.18 -19.64
CA ARG A 165 -5.04 3.20 -20.70
C ARG A 165 -5.37 3.78 -22.06
N LYS A 166 -4.39 3.81 -22.96
CA LYS A 166 -4.55 4.17 -24.36
C LYS A 166 -5.43 3.14 -25.06
N LYS A 167 -6.40 3.63 -25.83
CA LYS A 167 -7.26 2.85 -26.73
C LYS A 167 -6.69 2.84 -28.14
N GLU A 168 -7.27 2.00 -28.99
CA GLU A 168 -6.89 1.89 -30.41
C GLU A 168 -7.02 3.22 -31.17
N ASP A 169 -8.03 4.04 -30.84
CA ASP A 169 -8.27 5.36 -31.43
C ASP A 169 -7.29 6.45 -30.94
N GLY A 170 -6.34 6.09 -30.07
CA GLY A 170 -5.36 7.00 -29.46
C GLY A 170 -5.86 7.77 -28.25
N SER A 171 -7.15 7.69 -27.90
CA SER A 171 -7.71 8.29 -26.68
C SER A 171 -7.35 7.47 -25.43
N PHE A 172 -7.59 8.03 -24.24
CA PHE A 172 -7.37 7.33 -22.96
C PHE A 172 -8.69 6.94 -22.28
N ALA A 173 -8.73 5.75 -21.69
CA ALA A 173 -9.76 5.32 -20.75
C ALA A 173 -9.18 5.10 -19.36
N PRO A 174 -9.92 5.46 -18.30
CA PRO A 174 -9.51 5.16 -16.93
C PRO A 174 -9.73 3.69 -16.60
N VAL A 175 -8.72 3.06 -16.01
CA VAL A 175 -8.82 1.73 -15.38
C VAL A 175 -8.81 1.93 -13.87
N CYS A 176 -9.99 1.83 -13.24
CA CYS A 176 -10.14 2.06 -11.79
C CYS A 176 -9.61 0.89 -10.95
N LEU A 177 -8.58 1.16 -10.15
CA LEU A 177 -7.93 0.20 -9.25
C LEU A 177 -8.44 0.26 -7.82
N THR A 178 -9.55 0.95 -7.59
CA THR A 178 -10.20 1.10 -6.28
C THR A 178 -11.69 0.76 -6.39
N VAL A 179 -12.33 0.55 -5.23
CA VAL A 179 -13.77 0.49 -5.05
C VAL A 179 -14.07 1.42 -3.88
N ASP A 180 -15.07 2.28 -4.04
CA ASP A 180 -15.45 3.24 -2.99
C ASP A 180 -16.15 2.51 -1.86
N HIS A 181 -15.69 2.74 -0.65
CA HIS A 181 -16.29 2.17 0.56
C HIS A 181 -17.32 3.15 1.12
N ASN A 182 -18.50 3.14 0.50
CA ASN A 182 -19.65 3.95 0.84
C ASN A 182 -20.62 3.17 1.76
N PRO A 183 -21.12 3.76 2.87
CA PRO A 183 -22.15 3.17 3.73
C PRO A 183 -23.43 2.71 3.02
N MET A 184 -23.74 3.22 1.82
CA MET A 184 -24.89 2.81 1.02
C MET A 184 -24.66 1.54 0.19
N ALA A 185 -23.41 1.12 -0.02
CA ALA A 185 -23.10 -0.11 -0.73
C ALA A 185 -23.68 -1.31 0.02
N HIS A 186 -24.21 -2.30 -0.70
CA HIS A 186 -25.01 -3.39 -0.12
C HIS A 186 -24.29 -4.11 1.03
N ASP A 187 -23.06 -4.59 0.80
CA ASP A 187 -22.28 -5.33 1.79
C ASP A 187 -21.85 -4.45 2.98
N GLU A 188 -21.52 -3.19 2.70
CA GLU A 188 -21.13 -2.22 3.71
C GLU A 188 -22.32 -1.88 4.62
N ARG A 189 -23.48 -1.59 4.03
CA ARG A 189 -24.73 -1.29 4.75
C ARG A 189 -25.17 -2.46 5.61
N MET A 190 -25.12 -3.68 5.08
CA MET A 190 -25.43 -4.90 5.82
C MET A 190 -24.52 -5.06 7.05
N ARG A 191 -23.21 -4.83 6.89
CA ARG A 191 -22.25 -4.88 8.01
C ARG A 191 -22.56 -3.83 9.07
N ILE A 192 -22.84 -2.59 8.67
CA ILE A 192 -23.16 -1.46 9.55
C ILE A 192 -24.45 -1.74 10.34
N GLN A 193 -25.49 -2.21 9.67
CA GLN A 193 -26.78 -2.56 10.31
C GLN A 193 -26.65 -3.75 11.27
N LYS A 194 -25.86 -4.77 10.91
CA LYS A 194 -25.57 -5.90 11.80
C LYS A 194 -24.80 -5.48 13.05
N ALA A 195 -24.01 -4.40 12.98
CA ALA A 195 -23.34 -3.80 14.12
C ALA A 195 -24.26 -2.88 14.97
N GLY A 196 -25.54 -2.75 14.62
CA GLY A 196 -26.53 -1.96 15.36
C GLY A 196 -26.58 -0.48 14.98
N ALA A 197 -25.85 -0.05 13.95
CA ALA A 197 -25.90 1.31 13.43
C ALA A 197 -26.88 1.45 12.25
N PHE A 198 -27.25 2.67 11.90
CA PHE A 198 -28.10 2.95 10.73
C PHE A 198 -27.37 3.82 9.71
N VAL A 199 -27.84 3.81 8.47
CA VAL A 199 -27.33 4.69 7.41
C VAL A 199 -28.42 5.69 7.05
N LYS A 200 -28.09 6.98 7.14
CA LYS A 200 -28.97 8.10 6.80
C LYS A 200 -28.20 9.06 5.89
N ASP A 201 -28.77 9.40 4.74
CA ASP A 201 -28.19 10.34 3.78
C ASP A 201 -26.74 10.00 3.40
N GLY A 202 -26.45 8.70 3.21
CA GLY A 202 -25.10 8.21 2.90
C GLY A 202 -24.15 8.12 4.08
N ARG A 203 -24.60 8.47 5.30
CA ARG A 203 -23.75 8.55 6.50
C ARG A 203 -24.12 7.54 7.57
N ILE A 204 -23.12 6.96 8.23
CA ILE A 204 -23.33 6.09 9.41
C ILE A 204 -23.79 6.96 10.58
N ASN A 205 -24.96 6.64 11.12
CA ASN A 205 -25.70 7.40 12.13
C ASN A 205 -25.85 8.89 11.77
N GLY A 206 -25.83 9.23 10.48
CA GLY A 206 -25.90 10.62 10.01
C GLY A 206 -24.61 11.43 10.15
N VAL A 207 -23.48 10.81 10.51
CA VAL A 207 -22.22 11.53 10.80
C VAL A 207 -21.14 11.30 9.74
N ILE A 208 -20.73 10.04 9.51
CA ILE A 208 -19.54 9.70 8.72
C ILE A 208 -19.90 9.10 7.35
N GLU A 209 -19.27 9.60 6.28
CA GLU A 209 -19.58 9.26 4.88
C GLU A 209 -18.81 8.06 4.33
N VAL A 210 -17.81 7.56 5.05
CA VAL A 210 -17.03 6.37 4.67
C VAL A 210 -17.40 5.17 5.54
N SER A 211 -17.43 3.98 4.95
CA SER A 211 -17.73 2.73 5.67
C SER A 211 -16.47 1.98 6.13
N ARG A 212 -15.29 2.36 5.63
CA ARG A 212 -13.99 1.80 6.01
C ARG A 212 -12.96 2.90 6.17
N SER A 213 -12.15 2.83 7.22
CA SER A 213 -11.13 3.82 7.55
C SER A 213 -10.11 3.28 8.57
N ILE A 214 -8.97 3.96 8.68
CA ILE A 214 -8.08 3.86 9.84
C ILE A 214 -8.51 4.93 10.85
N GLY A 215 -8.52 4.59 12.14
CA GLY A 215 -9.02 5.48 13.19
C GLY A 215 -10.53 5.39 13.37
N ASP A 216 -11.22 6.53 13.53
CA ASP A 216 -12.66 6.56 13.82
C ASP A 216 -13.05 5.71 15.03
N LEU A 217 -12.30 5.86 16.13
CA LEU A 217 -12.49 5.10 17.37
C LEU A 217 -13.96 4.97 17.81
N PRO A 218 -14.81 6.03 17.78
CA PRO A 218 -16.22 5.91 18.17
C PRO A 218 -17.08 5.05 17.23
N PHE A 219 -16.64 4.82 16.00
CA PHE A 219 -17.40 4.12 14.95
C PHE A 219 -16.91 2.70 14.69
N LYS A 220 -15.79 2.27 15.28
CA LYS A 220 -15.31 0.88 15.14
C LYS A 220 -16.32 -0.16 15.61
N SER A 221 -17.07 0.14 16.68
CA SER A 221 -18.18 -0.73 17.15
C SER A 221 -19.46 -0.58 16.33
N LEU A 222 -19.50 0.37 15.39
CA LEU A 222 -20.66 0.69 14.54
C LEU A 222 -20.50 0.16 13.11
N GLY A 223 -19.55 -0.75 12.89
CA GLY A 223 -19.34 -1.42 11.61
C GLY A 223 -18.30 -0.77 10.69
N ILE A 224 -17.58 0.27 11.13
CA ILE A 224 -16.38 0.74 10.41
C ILE A 224 -15.24 -0.25 10.61
N VAL A 225 -14.61 -0.67 9.51
CA VAL A 225 -13.48 -1.62 9.50
C VAL A 225 -12.29 -1.04 8.73
N CYS A 226 -11.10 -1.57 8.98
CA CYS A 226 -9.86 -1.19 8.30
C CYS A 226 -9.40 -2.24 7.26
N THR A 227 -10.23 -3.23 6.93
CA THR A 227 -9.88 -4.27 5.95
C THR A 227 -9.91 -3.72 4.52
N PRO A 228 -8.78 -3.70 3.79
CA PRO A 228 -8.72 -3.15 2.45
C PRO A 228 -9.19 -4.14 1.39
N ASP A 229 -9.74 -3.59 0.31
CA ASP A 229 -9.85 -4.32 -0.95
C ASP A 229 -8.54 -4.20 -1.73
N LEU A 230 -8.02 -5.32 -2.26
CA LEU A 230 -6.79 -5.35 -3.05
C LEU A 230 -7.11 -5.63 -4.52
N LYS A 231 -6.71 -4.72 -5.41
CA LYS A 231 -6.75 -4.90 -6.87
C LYS A 231 -5.34 -5.02 -7.44
N LYS A 232 -5.20 -5.85 -8.49
CA LYS A 232 -3.96 -6.09 -9.23
C LYS A 232 -4.15 -5.66 -10.68
N LEU A 233 -3.15 -4.99 -11.25
CA LEU A 233 -3.06 -4.71 -12.69
C LEU A 233 -1.64 -4.98 -13.19
N THR A 234 -1.50 -5.81 -14.22
CA THR A 234 -0.24 -5.91 -14.97
C THR A 234 -0.22 -4.82 -16.03
N LEU A 235 0.80 -3.97 -15.99
CA LEU A 235 1.00 -2.89 -16.94
C LEU A 235 1.41 -3.42 -18.31
N THR A 236 0.91 -2.73 -19.32
CA THR A 236 1.21 -2.92 -20.75
C THR A 236 1.79 -1.63 -21.31
N GLU A 237 2.27 -1.67 -22.55
CA GLU A 237 2.71 -0.46 -23.27
C GLU A 237 1.60 0.57 -23.52
N ASN A 238 0.33 0.16 -23.37
CA ASN A 238 -0.83 1.04 -23.47
C ASN A 238 -1.17 1.74 -22.15
N ASP A 239 -0.48 1.44 -21.05
CA ASP A 239 -0.74 2.03 -19.74
C ASP A 239 0.24 3.16 -19.43
N LEU A 240 -0.29 4.29 -18.96
CA LEU A 240 0.45 5.41 -18.36
C LEU A 240 0.28 5.42 -16.84
#